data_AF-A0A7C7QLQ1-F1
#
_entry.id   AF-A0A7C7QLQ1-F1
#
_cell.length_a   1.000
_cell.length_b   1.000
_cell.length_c   1.000
_cell.angle_alpha   90.00
_cell.angle_beta   90.00
_cell.angle_gamma   90.00
#
_symmetry.space_group_name_H-M   'P 1'
#
loop_
_entity.id
_entity.type
_entity.pdbx_description
1 polymer ?
#
loop_
_entity_poly.entity_id
_entity_poly.type
_entity_poly.pdbx_seq_one_letter_code
_entity_poly.pdbx_strand_id
1 'polypeptide(L)'
;MNHSPTRTVRLVDSGERALKLVREVRPDLILLDIMMPGMSGFDVCKALKSDKLTFDIPVLFITALSDQDSHRNAIESGGEGFIVKPFDVGLIKAYVRTFIRMKKVRDRIREQLSFWNEFMAMVVHDLNNLNFAVSANLELAMFEHLGSQTTKRYMEEALSVLKAG
;
A
#
# COMPACT_ATOMS: atom_id res chain seq x y z
N MET A 1 -31.11 16.78 -7.79
CA MET A 1 -30.43 16.53 -9.08
C MET A 1 -29.69 15.21 -8.97
N ASN A 2 -30.25 14.12 -9.50
CA ASN A 2 -29.64 12.78 -9.43
C ASN A 2 -28.56 12.64 -10.52
N HIS A 3 -27.30 12.94 -10.19
CA HIS A 3 -26.19 12.47 -11.01
C HIS A 3 -26.01 10.97 -10.73
N SER A 4 -26.60 10.13 -11.59
CA SER A 4 -26.22 8.72 -11.64
C SER A 4 -24.72 8.65 -11.96
N PRO A 5 -23.88 7.99 -11.14
CA PRO A 5 -22.46 7.87 -11.43
C PRO A 5 -22.29 7.15 -12.78
N THR A 6 -21.51 7.74 -13.69
CA THR A 6 -21.14 7.13 -14.97
C THR A 6 -20.35 5.85 -14.68
N ARG A 7 -20.99 4.69 -14.85
CA ARG A 7 -20.31 3.39 -14.76
C ARG A 7 -19.72 3.06 -16.11
N THR A 8 -18.40 2.97 -16.17
CA THR A 8 -17.68 2.56 -17.37
C THR A 8 -17.50 1.05 -17.34
N VAL A 9 -17.95 0.36 -18.40
CA VAL A 9 -17.76 -1.08 -18.55
C VAL A 9 -16.78 -1.33 -19.69
N ARG A 10 -15.91 -2.34 -19.51
CA ARG A 10 -15.00 -2.84 -20.53
C ARG A 10 -15.20 -4.34 -20.63
N LEU A 11 -15.33 -4.83 -21.86
CA LEU A 11 -15.51 -6.24 -22.15
C LEU A 11 -14.24 -6.78 -22.80
N VAL A 12 -13.88 -8.00 -22.42
CA VAL A 12 -12.74 -8.75 -22.95
C VAL A 12 -13.16 -10.21 -23.07
N ASP A 13 -12.57 -10.91 -24.03
CA ASP A 13 -12.94 -12.25 -24.46
C ASP A 13 -11.89 -13.31 -24.12
N SER A 14 -10.76 -12.93 -23.53
CA SER A 14 -9.70 -13.86 -23.10
C SER A 14 -9.04 -13.42 -21.79
N GLY A 15 -8.50 -14.40 -21.05
CA GLY A 15 -7.78 -14.16 -19.80
C GLY A 15 -6.52 -13.31 -20.00
N GLU A 16 -5.76 -13.53 -21.07
CA GLU A 16 -4.53 -12.79 -21.37
C GLU A 16 -4.82 -11.31 -21.67
N ARG A 17 -5.90 -11.04 -22.42
CA ARG A 17 -6.34 -9.67 -22.69
C ARG A 17 -6.87 -9.00 -21.42
N ALA A 18 -7.57 -9.75 -20.57
CA ALA A 18 -8.02 -9.26 -19.28
C ALA A 18 -6.84 -8.83 -18.39
N LEU A 19 -5.80 -9.67 -18.25
CA LEU A 19 -4.61 -9.35 -17.46
C LEU A 19 -3.88 -8.10 -17.94
N LYS A 20 -3.77 -7.91 -19.26
CA LYS A 20 -3.19 -6.69 -19.85
C LYS A 20 -4.04 -5.47 -19.54
N LEU A 21 -5.34 -5.54 -19.83
CA LEU A 21 -6.26 -4.41 -19.68
C LEU A 21 -6.42 -3.97 -18.22
N VAL A 22 -6.46 -4.92 -17.29
CA VAL A 22 -6.64 -4.62 -15.85
C VAL A 22 -5.48 -3.81 -15.30
N ARG A 23 -4.25 -4.02 -15.77
CA ARG A 23 -3.08 -3.23 -15.36
C ARG A 23 -3.16 -1.78 -15.82
N GLU A 24 -3.72 -1.55 -17.00
CA GLU A 24 -3.87 -0.21 -17.59
C GLU A 24 -5.06 0.54 -16.99
N VAL A 25 -6.23 -0.13 -16.91
CA VAL A 25 -7.49 0.51 -16.53
C VAL A 25 -7.69 0.54 -15.00
N ARG A 26 -7.14 -0.44 -14.28
CA ARG A 26 -7.33 -0.63 -12.82
C ARG A 26 -8.80 -0.51 -12.39
N PRO A 27 -9.67 -1.44 -12.86
CA PRO A 27 -11.09 -1.39 -12.56
C PRO A 27 -11.40 -1.55 -11.07
N ASP A 28 -12.55 -1.02 -10.64
CA ASP A 28 -13.05 -1.17 -9.26
C ASP A 28 -13.55 -2.58 -8.93
N LEU A 29 -13.86 -3.37 -9.96
CA LEU A 29 -14.45 -4.72 -9.86
C LEU A 29 -14.24 -5.48 -11.17
N ILE A 30 -13.99 -6.78 -11.06
CA ILE A 30 -13.91 -7.70 -12.20
C ILE A 30 -15.04 -8.73 -12.09
N LEU A 31 -15.78 -8.89 -13.18
CA LEU A 31 -16.69 -10.02 -13.38
C LEU A 31 -15.97 -11.03 -14.27
N LEU A 32 -15.76 -12.25 -13.79
CA LEU A 32 -14.88 -13.21 -14.43
C LEU A 32 -15.60 -14.52 -14.71
N ASP A 33 -15.61 -14.96 -15.98
CA ASP A 33 -16.00 -16.32 -16.31
C ASP A 33 -14.85 -17.28 -15.99
N ILE A 34 -15.19 -18.51 -15.58
CA ILE A 34 -14.21 -19.57 -15.36
C ILE A 34 -13.93 -20.32 -16.66
N MET A 35 -14.98 -20.54 -17.45
CA MET A 35 -14.89 -21.32 -18.68
C MET A 35 -14.49 -20.40 -19.83
N MET A 36 -13.18 -20.26 -20.06
CA MET A 36 -12.61 -19.50 -21.16
C MET A 36 -11.58 -20.34 -21.92
N PRO A 37 -11.45 -20.17 -23.25
CA PRO A 37 -10.41 -20.85 -24.01
C PRO A 37 -9.02 -20.35 -23.60
N GLY A 38 -8.04 -21.26 -23.54
CA GLY A 38 -6.67 -20.95 -23.18
C GLY A 38 -6.44 -20.93 -21.67
N MET A 39 -6.82 -19.84 -21.01
CA MET A 39 -6.57 -19.61 -19.58
C MET A 39 -7.88 -19.68 -18.78
N SER A 40 -7.91 -20.49 -17.72
CA SER A 40 -9.06 -20.56 -16.82
C SER A 40 -9.25 -19.25 -16.05
N GLY A 41 -10.49 -18.89 -15.74
CA GLY A 41 -10.76 -17.77 -14.84
C GLY A 41 -10.10 -17.91 -13.47
N PHE A 42 -9.88 -19.15 -12.99
CA PHE A 42 -9.12 -19.36 -11.75
C PHE A 42 -7.66 -18.90 -11.88
N ASP A 43 -7.02 -19.19 -13.01
CA ASP A 43 -5.63 -18.80 -13.25
C ASP A 43 -5.51 -17.29 -13.43
N VAL A 44 -6.47 -16.67 -14.13
CA VAL A 44 -6.56 -15.21 -14.24
C VAL A 44 -6.70 -14.59 -12.85
N CYS A 45 -7.59 -15.11 -12.01
CA CYS A 45 -7.77 -14.60 -10.65
C CYS A 45 -6.48 -14.74 -9.83
N LYS A 46 -5.82 -15.91 -9.86
CA LYS A 46 -4.53 -16.10 -9.18
C LYS A 46 -3.49 -15.08 -9.64
N ALA A 47 -3.34 -14.88 -10.95
CA ALA A 47 -2.40 -13.92 -11.51
C ALA A 47 -2.70 -12.48 -11.05
N LEU A 48 -3.98 -12.08 -11.02
CA LEU A 48 -4.40 -10.78 -10.50
C LEU A 48 -4.11 -10.62 -9.02
N LYS A 49 -4.32 -11.67 -8.22
CA LYS A 49 -4.10 -11.67 -6.77
C LYS A 49 -2.63 -11.73 -6.37
N SER A 50 -1.76 -12.26 -7.22
CA SER A 50 -0.31 -12.26 -7.00
C SER A 50 0.37 -10.92 -7.37
N ASP A 51 -0.27 -10.05 -8.15
CA ASP A 51 0.29 -8.79 -8.61
C ASP A 51 -0.04 -7.63 -7.66
N LYS A 52 0.99 -6.95 -7.15
CA LYS A 52 0.86 -5.82 -6.19
C LYS A 52 0.01 -4.65 -6.70
N LEU A 53 -0.18 -4.52 -8.01
CA LEU A 53 -0.99 -3.45 -8.59
C LEU A 53 -2.48 -3.82 -8.73
N THR A 54 -2.81 -5.11 -8.67
CA THR A 54 -4.16 -5.60 -8.96
C THR A 54 -4.75 -6.48 -7.87
N PHE A 55 -3.97 -6.88 -6.85
CA PHE A 55 -4.38 -7.85 -5.85
C PHE A 55 -5.61 -7.46 -5.03
N ASP A 56 -5.83 -6.17 -4.87
CA ASP A 56 -6.92 -5.60 -4.09
C ASP A 56 -8.20 -5.38 -4.92
N ILE A 57 -8.16 -5.61 -6.23
CA ILE A 57 -9.34 -5.52 -7.10
C ILE A 57 -10.25 -6.71 -6.81
N PRO A 58 -11.51 -6.51 -6.41
CA PRO A 58 -12.43 -7.60 -6.15
C PRO A 58 -12.76 -8.36 -7.44
N VAL A 59 -12.82 -9.69 -7.33
CA VAL A 59 -13.17 -10.59 -8.44
C VAL A 59 -14.43 -11.35 -8.06
N LEU A 60 -15.48 -11.20 -8.88
CA LEU A 60 -16.73 -11.95 -8.80
C LEU A 60 -16.77 -12.95 -9.93
N PHE A 61 -16.74 -14.24 -9.61
CA PHE A 61 -16.90 -15.29 -10.61
C PHE A 61 -18.36 -15.38 -11.08
N ILE A 62 -18.56 -15.47 -12.39
CA ILE A 62 -19.86 -15.71 -13.02
C ILE A 62 -19.69 -16.86 -14.03
N THR A 63 -20.07 -18.07 -13.64
CA THR A 63 -19.75 -19.30 -14.39
C THR A 63 -20.98 -20.19 -14.57
N ALA A 64 -20.92 -21.13 -15.51
CA ALA A 64 -21.88 -22.23 -15.61
C ALA A 64 -21.54 -23.40 -14.65
N LEU A 65 -20.34 -23.44 -14.08
CA LEU A 65 -19.94 -24.46 -13.11
C LEU A 65 -20.66 -24.25 -11.77
N SER A 66 -21.17 -25.33 -11.19
CA SER A 66 -21.98 -25.29 -9.96
C SER A 66 -21.58 -26.33 -8.93
N ASP A 67 -20.53 -27.10 -9.19
CA ASP A 67 -20.02 -28.11 -8.29
C ASP A 67 -19.23 -27.48 -7.12
N GLN A 68 -19.10 -28.24 -6.03
CA GLN A 68 -18.43 -27.75 -4.81
C GLN A 68 -16.94 -27.49 -5.02
N ASP A 69 -16.28 -28.23 -5.90
CA ASP A 69 -14.85 -28.07 -6.16
C ASP A 69 -14.59 -26.75 -6.88
N SER A 70 -15.44 -26.38 -7.85
CA SER A 70 -15.40 -25.08 -8.51
C SER A 70 -15.59 -23.93 -7.52
N HIS A 71 -16.50 -24.06 -6.55
CA HIS A 71 -16.70 -23.06 -5.51
C HIS A 71 -15.49 -22.95 -4.57
N ARG A 72 -14.89 -24.08 -4.19
CA ARG A 72 -13.65 -24.12 -3.40
C ARG A 72 -12.50 -23.45 -4.15
N ASN A 73 -12.29 -23.83 -5.41
CA ASN A 73 -11.25 -23.29 -6.28
C ASN A 73 -11.39 -21.77 -6.48
N ALA A 74 -12.63 -21.26 -6.55
CA ALA A 74 -12.89 -19.83 -6.62
C ALA A 74 -12.34 -19.10 -5.37
N ILE A 75 -12.59 -19.63 -4.18
CA ILE A 75 -12.10 -19.07 -2.92
C ILE A 75 -10.57 -19.16 -2.85
N GLU A 76 -10.01 -20.32 -3.17
CA GLU A 76 -8.56 -20.57 -3.13
C GLU A 76 -7.78 -19.72 -4.15
N SER A 77 -8.39 -19.38 -5.28
CA SER A 77 -7.83 -18.44 -6.26
C SER A 77 -7.88 -16.97 -5.82
N GLY A 78 -8.54 -16.68 -4.69
CA GLY A 78 -8.72 -15.34 -4.13
C GLY A 78 -9.97 -14.60 -4.64
N GLY A 79 -10.93 -15.31 -5.21
CA GLY A 79 -12.23 -14.74 -5.56
C GLY A 79 -13.00 -14.26 -4.33
N GLU A 80 -13.68 -13.12 -4.44
CA GLU A 80 -14.48 -12.55 -3.35
C GLU A 80 -15.96 -12.99 -3.44
N GLY A 81 -16.40 -13.50 -4.59
CA GLY A 81 -17.74 -14.05 -4.76
C GLY A 81 -17.84 -15.01 -5.95
N PHE A 82 -18.93 -15.77 -5.98
CA PHE A 82 -19.21 -16.80 -6.98
C PHE A 82 -20.70 -16.85 -7.28
N ILE A 83 -21.07 -16.75 -8.56
CA ILE A 83 -22.45 -16.81 -9.05
C ILE A 83 -22.53 -17.83 -10.19
N VAL A 84 -23.50 -18.74 -10.08
CA VAL A 84 -23.81 -19.74 -11.10
C VAL A 84 -24.82 -19.16 -12.11
N LYS A 85 -24.62 -19.46 -13.40
CA LYS A 85 -25.57 -19.17 -14.48
C LYS A 85 -26.65 -20.27 -14.54
N PRO A 86 -27.93 -19.93 -14.77
CA PRO A 86 -28.48 -18.58 -14.95
C PRO A 86 -28.57 -17.83 -13.62
N PHE A 87 -28.34 -16.51 -13.66
CA PHE A 87 -28.24 -15.67 -12.46
C PHE A 87 -29.37 -14.66 -12.33
N ASP A 88 -29.67 -14.28 -11.10
CA ASP A 88 -30.55 -13.16 -10.79
C ASP A 88 -29.79 -11.83 -10.92
N VAL A 89 -30.34 -10.89 -11.69
CA VAL A 89 -29.73 -9.56 -11.92
C VAL A 89 -29.67 -8.74 -10.62
N GLY A 90 -30.63 -8.92 -9.71
CA GLY A 90 -30.62 -8.34 -8.38
C GLY A 90 -29.46 -8.85 -7.53
N LEU A 91 -29.15 -10.14 -7.60
CA LEU A 91 -28.00 -10.76 -6.92
C LEU A 91 -26.69 -10.15 -7.41
N ILE A 92 -26.48 -10.05 -8.73
CA ILE A 92 -25.29 -9.38 -9.29
C ILE A 92 -25.21 -7.93 -8.81
N LYS A 93 -26.31 -7.17 -8.86
CA LYS A 93 -26.34 -5.78 -8.39
C LYS A 93 -26.00 -5.66 -6.91
N ALA A 94 -26.41 -6.62 -6.08
CA ALA A 94 -26.08 -6.66 -4.66
C ALA A 94 -24.57 -6.87 -4.46
N TYR A 95 -23.99 -7.88 -5.11
CA TYR A 95 -22.53 -8.13 -5.07
C TYR A 95 -21.72 -6.93 -5.56
N VAL A 96 -22.07 -6.39 -6.73
CA VAL A 96 -21.39 -5.22 -7.31
C VAL A 96 -21.39 -4.04 -6.34
N ARG A 97 -22.54 -3.76 -5.70
CA ARG A 97 -22.64 -2.67 -4.71
C ARG A 97 -21.76 -2.93 -3.49
N THR A 98 -21.78 -4.15 -2.96
CA THR A 98 -20.99 -4.54 -1.79
C THR A 98 -19.50 -4.43 -2.08
N PHE A 99 -19.03 -5.02 -3.18
CA PHE A 99 -17.62 -5.04 -3.52
C PHE A 99 -17.06 -3.66 -3.86
N ILE A 100 -17.80 -2.83 -4.61
CA ILE A 100 -17.39 -1.44 -4.86
C ILE A 100 -17.32 -0.65 -3.54
N ARG A 101 -18.28 -0.83 -2.63
CA ARG A 101 -18.25 -0.16 -1.31
C ARG A 101 -17.02 -0.59 -0.52
N MET A 102 -16.70 -1.88 -0.47
CA MET A 102 -15.53 -2.40 0.23
C MET A 102 -14.22 -1.91 -0.40
N LYS A 103 -14.13 -1.88 -1.73
CA LYS A 103 -12.97 -1.34 -2.46
C LYS A 103 -12.73 0.14 -2.11
N LYS A 104 -13.77 0.97 -2.13
CA LYS A 104 -13.67 2.39 -1.72
C LYS A 104 -13.18 2.58 -0.30
N VAL A 105 -13.62 1.75 0.64
CA VAL A 105 -13.12 1.79 2.03
C VAL A 105 -11.64 1.41 2.09
N ARG A 106 -11.24 0.33 1.40
CA ARG A 106 -9.82 -0.08 1.30
C ARG A 106 -8.94 1.02 0.70
N ASP A 107 -9.41 1.65 -0.38
CA ASP A 107 -8.69 2.72 -1.06
C ASP A 107 -8.53 3.94 -0.18
N ARG A 108 -9.57 4.33 0.55
CA ARG A 108 -9.50 5.44 1.49
C ARG A 108 -8.50 5.21 2.61
N ILE A 109 -8.46 4.00 3.17
CA ILE A 109 -7.49 3.65 4.21
C ILE A 109 -6.07 3.69 3.63
N ARG A 110 -5.87 3.17 2.41
CA ARG A 110 -4.56 3.19 1.75
C ARG A 110 -4.09 4.61 1.48
N GLU A 111 -4.94 5.49 0.98
CA GLU A 111 -4.64 6.90 0.77
C GLU A 111 -4.20 7.58 2.08
N GLN A 112 -4.94 7.34 3.17
CA GLN A 112 -4.62 7.90 4.48
C GLN A 112 -3.28 7.38 5.01
N LEU A 113 -3.01 6.08 4.86
CA LEU A 113 -1.74 5.48 5.27
C LEU A 113 -0.56 6.03 4.46
N SER A 114 -0.70 6.17 3.13
CA SER A 114 0.33 6.75 2.27
C SER A 114 0.65 8.19 2.68
N PHE A 115 -0.38 9.01 2.88
CA PHE A 115 -0.21 10.38 3.37
C PHE A 115 0.52 10.43 4.71
N TRP A 116 0.11 9.58 5.66
CA TRP A 116 0.73 9.56 6.98
C TRP A 116 2.18 9.10 6.93
N ASN A 117 2.50 8.10 6.10
CA ASN A 117 3.88 7.64 5.90
C ASN A 117 4.78 8.76 5.32
N GLU A 118 4.30 9.49 4.32
CA GLU A 118 5.03 10.63 3.73
C GLU A 118 5.23 11.76 4.75
N PHE A 119 4.18 12.10 5.50
CA PHE A 119 4.26 13.09 6.56
C PHE A 119 5.26 12.68 7.65
N MET A 120 5.23 11.43 8.09
CA MET A 120 6.15 10.94 9.12
C MET A 120 7.59 10.90 8.63
N ALA A 121 7.84 10.54 7.37
CA ALA A 121 9.18 10.59 6.80
C ALA A 121 9.77 12.01 6.85
N MET A 122 8.94 13.02 6.57
CA MET A 122 9.31 14.43 6.69
C MET A 122 9.61 14.81 8.15
N VAL A 123 8.70 14.50 9.10
CA VAL A 123 8.90 14.84 10.52
C VAL A 123 10.17 14.19 11.08
N VAL A 124 10.42 12.93 10.77
CA VAL A 124 11.62 12.21 11.22
C VAL A 124 12.88 12.87 10.67
N HIS A 125 12.89 13.26 9.40
CA HIS A 125 14.02 13.97 8.80
C HIS A 125 14.30 15.29 9.51
N ASP A 126 13.27 16.09 9.76
CA ASP A 126 13.43 17.40 10.41
C ASP A 126 13.90 17.27 11.86
N LEU A 127 13.37 16.29 12.60
CA LEU A 127 13.82 15.97 13.95
C LEU A 127 15.29 15.50 13.97
N ASN A 128 15.69 14.65 13.03
CA ASN A 128 17.07 14.21 12.92
C ASN A 128 18.00 15.41 12.65
N ASN A 129 17.60 16.33 11.78
CA ASN A 129 18.39 17.54 11.50
C ASN A 129 18.55 18.43 12.74
N LEU A 130 17.48 18.64 13.51
CA LEU A 130 17.54 19.35 14.78
C LEU A 130 18.46 18.63 15.78
N ASN A 131 18.34 17.30 15.88
CA ASN A 131 19.18 16.51 16.76
C ASN A 131 20.66 16.60 16.38
N PHE A 132 20.99 16.55 15.08
CA PHE A 132 22.35 16.77 14.60
C PHE A 132 22.90 18.15 14.97
N ALA A 133 22.09 19.21 14.81
CA ALA A 133 22.50 20.56 15.15
C ALA A 133 22.75 20.74 16.66
N VAL A 134 21.86 20.18 17.50
CA VAL A 134 22.02 20.23 18.96
C VAL A 134 23.26 19.45 19.41
N SER A 135 23.46 18.24 18.89
CA SER A 135 24.63 17.43 19.21
C SER A 135 25.94 18.12 18.80
N ALA A 136 26.00 18.70 17.60
CA ALA A 136 27.17 19.45 17.14
C ALA A 136 27.49 20.66 18.04
N ASN A 137 26.47 21.41 18.45
CA ASN A 137 26.65 22.54 19.37
C ASN A 137 27.11 22.09 20.76
N LEU A 138 26.59 20.97 21.27
CA LEU A 138 27.02 20.40 22.54
C LEU A 138 28.47 19.93 22.48
N GLU A 139 28.87 19.24 21.41
CA GLU A 139 30.26 18.82 21.19
C GLU A 139 31.21 20.02 21.17
N LEU A 140 30.86 21.09 20.43
CA LEU A 140 31.62 22.33 20.39
C LEU A 140 31.74 22.99 21.77
N ALA A 141 30.64 23.15 22.50
CA ALA A 141 30.64 23.73 23.83
C ALA A 141 31.46 22.93 24.84
N MET A 142 31.39 21.59 24.76
CA MET A 142 32.23 20.71 25.58
C MET A 142 33.72 20.87 25.23
N PHE A 143 34.05 21.02 23.96
CA PHE A 143 35.44 21.23 23.50
C PHE A 143 36.01 22.57 23.99
N GLU A 144 35.24 23.65 23.90
CA GLU A 144 35.62 24.96 24.44
C GLU A 144 35.83 24.91 25.96
N HIS A 145 34.94 24.24 26.68
CA HIS A 145 35.06 24.11 28.14
C HIS A 145 36.32 23.34 28.55
N LEU A 146 36.57 22.18 27.92
CA LEU A 146 37.77 21.36 28.14
C LEU A 146 39.05 22.11 27.76
N GLY A 147 39.05 22.83 26.63
CA GLY A 147 40.15 23.68 26.22
C GLY A 147 40.47 24.74 27.28
N SER A 148 39.46 25.49 27.73
CA SER A 148 39.64 26.55 28.74
C SER A 148 40.16 26.03 30.08
N GLN A 149 39.65 24.88 30.56
CA GLN A 149 40.08 24.24 31.80
C GLN A 149 41.55 23.80 31.69
N THR A 150 41.93 23.24 30.56
CA THR A 150 43.30 22.75 30.34
C THR A 150 44.29 23.91 30.22
N THR A 151 43.94 24.97 29.49
CA THR A 151 44.75 26.19 29.40
C THR A 151 44.87 26.87 30.76
N LYS A 152 43.78 26.94 31.53
CA LYS A 152 43.80 27.50 32.89
C LYS A 152 44.69 26.70 33.83
N ARG A 153 44.62 25.36 33.76
CA ARG A 153 45.49 24.46 34.53
C ARG A 153 46.97 24.61 34.19
N TYR A 154 47.32 24.67 32.89
CA TYR A 154 48.71 24.89 32.47
C TYR A 154 49.24 26.27 32.89
N MET A 155 48.41 27.30 32.86
CA MET A 155 48.77 28.64 33.32
C MET A 155 49.00 28.67 34.84
N GLU A 156 48.17 27.98 35.62
CA GLU A 156 48.33 27.84 37.08
C GLU A 156 49.60 27.06 37.45
N GLU A 157 49.90 25.96 36.74
CA GLU A 157 51.14 25.20 36.91
C GLU A 157 52.37 26.05 36.57
N ALA A 158 52.39 26.75 35.44
CA ALA A 158 53.50 27.63 35.05
C ALA A 158 53.73 28.78 36.06
N LEU A 159 52.65 29.38 36.59
CA LEU A 159 52.71 30.40 37.63
C LEU A 159 53.25 29.86 38.96
N SER A 160 52.99 28.59 39.29
CA SER A 160 53.51 27.94 40.51
C SER A 160 55.03 27.75 40.44
N VAL A 161 55.55 27.35 39.28
CA VAL A 161 56.99 27.14 39.04
C VAL A 161 57.74 28.48 39.13
N LEU A 162 57.18 29.54 38.55
CA LEU A 162 57.75 30.89 38.61
C LEU A 162 57.77 31.50 40.03
N LYS A 163 56.89 31.04 40.93
CA LYS A 163 56.87 31.49 42.34
C LYS A 163 57.77 30.67 43.26
N ALA A 164 58.26 29.52 42.80
CA ALA A 164 59.06 28.59 43.58
C ALA A 164 60.57 28.70 43.32
N GLY A 165 60.99 29.53 42.36
CA GLY A 165 62.40 29.92 42.11
C GLY A 165 62.64 31.38 42.47
#